data_AF-A0A956JRW2-F1
#
_entry.id   AF-A0A956JRW2-F1
#
_cell.length_a   1.000
_cell.length_b   1.000
_cell.length_c   1.000
_cell.angle_alpha   90.00
_cell.angle_beta   90.00
_cell.angle_gamma   90.00
#
_symmetry.space_group_name_H-M   'P 1'
#
loop_
_entity.id
_entity.type
_entity.pdbx_description
1 polymer ?
#
loop_
_entity_poly.entity_id
_entity_poly.type
_entity_poly.pdbx_seq_one_letter_code
_entity_poly.pdbx_strand_id
1 'polypeptide(L)'
;MTSNKRTVRPICDGLWELADELSVMGMRFPLRMTIVALGEGELLLHSPVRIDDDAAREIAELGRVTDIVAPSMLHHVHAGAARERYPEAKLHGAPGLAKKRADLTFDSTLGGEPPASWRGVLDQRLVEGCPKVNEVAFFHRPSRTVLLTDLVFHILEPRGWFTRLMMRLVGAYKRFVQSKLWRRFTKDREAARASVEAILSWDIERVVMCHGVIVDDNAKARLTEALWWMRGVERRAATTASAV
;
A
#
# COMPACT_ATOMS: atom_id res chain seq x y z
N MET A 1 -14.28 -21.70 -17.86
CA MET A 1 -13.41 -20.98 -16.90
C MET A 1 -14.15 -19.73 -16.48
N THR A 2 -14.69 -19.70 -15.26
CA THR A 2 -15.34 -18.48 -14.74
C THR A 2 -14.25 -17.43 -14.56
N SER A 3 -14.17 -16.50 -15.52
CA SER A 3 -13.50 -15.22 -15.28
C SER A 3 -14.23 -14.60 -14.09
N ASN A 4 -13.66 -14.68 -12.89
CA ASN A 4 -14.19 -13.95 -11.75
C ASN A 4 -14.07 -12.47 -12.12
N LYS A 5 -15.20 -11.87 -12.48
CA LYS A 5 -15.32 -10.42 -12.71
C LYS A 5 -14.63 -9.68 -11.56
N ARG A 6 -13.69 -8.80 -11.90
CA ARG A 6 -13.15 -7.84 -10.92
C ARG A 6 -14.15 -6.71 -10.78
N THR A 7 -14.42 -6.33 -9.55
CA THR A 7 -15.42 -5.31 -9.23
C THR A 7 -14.78 -4.26 -8.34
N VAL A 8 -14.97 -3.01 -8.71
CA VAL A 8 -14.57 -1.85 -7.92
C VAL A 8 -15.53 -1.73 -6.74
N ARG A 9 -15.01 -1.59 -5.53
CA ARG A 9 -15.81 -1.51 -4.30
C ARG A 9 -15.48 -0.25 -3.52
N PRO A 10 -16.47 0.48 -3.00
CA PRO A 10 -16.18 1.61 -2.14
C PRO A 10 -15.51 1.14 -0.84
N ILE A 11 -14.49 1.87 -0.39
CA ILE A 11 -13.90 1.77 0.94
C ILE A 11 -14.56 2.79 1.86
N CYS A 12 -14.59 4.04 1.40
CA CYS A 12 -15.24 5.19 2.00
C CYS A 12 -15.36 6.29 0.93
N ASP A 13 -15.90 7.45 1.29
CA ASP A 13 -15.98 8.58 0.35
C ASP A 13 -14.61 8.94 -0.22
N GLY A 14 -14.54 9.01 -1.56
CA GLY A 14 -13.33 9.31 -2.31
C GLY A 14 -12.31 8.17 -2.45
N LEU A 15 -12.57 6.99 -1.87
CA LEU A 15 -11.67 5.83 -1.94
C LEU A 15 -12.40 4.55 -2.34
N TRP A 16 -11.87 3.85 -3.33
CA TRP A 16 -12.35 2.53 -3.76
C TRP A 16 -11.21 1.52 -3.81
N GLU A 17 -11.54 0.23 -3.73
CA GLU A 17 -10.59 -0.87 -3.95
C GLU A 17 -10.92 -1.68 -5.20
N LEU A 18 -9.86 -2.20 -5.82
CA LEU A 18 -9.93 -3.32 -6.75
C LEU A 18 -9.01 -4.43 -6.23
N ALA A 19 -9.58 -5.59 -5.93
CA ALA A 19 -8.85 -6.73 -5.41
C ALA A 19 -8.33 -7.64 -6.54
N ASP A 20 -7.15 -8.23 -6.33
CA ASP A 20 -6.59 -9.28 -7.19
C ASP A 20 -5.75 -10.27 -6.35
N GLU A 21 -5.14 -11.26 -6.99
CA GLU A 21 -4.19 -12.17 -6.36
C GLU A 21 -2.92 -12.25 -7.22
N LEU A 22 -1.75 -12.21 -6.56
CA LEU A 22 -0.45 -12.40 -7.20
C LEU A 22 0.22 -13.66 -6.65
N SER A 23 0.68 -14.52 -7.57
CA SER A 23 1.52 -15.67 -7.25
C SER A 23 2.99 -15.36 -7.55
N VAL A 24 3.82 -15.30 -6.51
CA VAL A 24 5.27 -15.03 -6.63
C VAL A 24 6.03 -16.03 -5.76
N MET A 25 7.02 -16.70 -6.33
CA MET A 25 7.87 -17.68 -5.64
C MET A 25 7.07 -18.76 -4.88
N GLY A 26 5.94 -19.20 -5.44
CA GLY A 26 5.05 -20.19 -4.82
C GLY A 26 4.17 -19.67 -3.68
N MET A 27 4.31 -18.40 -3.29
CA MET A 27 3.40 -17.72 -2.36
C MET A 27 2.25 -17.04 -3.12
N ARG A 28 1.08 -17.01 -2.51
CA ARG A 28 -0.11 -16.32 -3.02
C ARG A 28 -0.45 -15.13 -2.13
N PHE A 29 -0.38 -13.94 -2.69
CA PHE A 29 -0.67 -12.70 -1.98
C PHE A 29 -1.98 -12.08 -2.48
N PRO A 30 -2.92 -11.74 -1.58
CA PRO A 30 -4.01 -10.86 -1.96
C PRO A 30 -3.41 -9.49 -2.28
N LEU A 31 -3.78 -8.92 -3.42
CA LEU A 31 -3.43 -7.56 -3.81
C LEU A 31 -4.66 -6.67 -3.71
N ARG A 32 -4.42 -5.40 -3.39
CA ARG A 32 -5.37 -4.30 -3.49
C ARG A 32 -4.72 -3.16 -4.27
N MET A 33 -5.39 -2.71 -5.32
CA MET A 33 -5.23 -1.36 -5.84
C MET A 33 -6.24 -0.46 -5.12
N THR A 34 -5.79 0.71 -4.69
CA THR A 34 -6.70 1.75 -4.18
C THR A 34 -6.88 2.81 -5.27
N ILE A 35 -8.13 3.13 -5.58
CA ILE A 35 -8.50 4.23 -6.47
C ILE A 35 -8.83 5.42 -5.57
N VAL A 36 -8.19 6.55 -5.82
CA VAL A 36 -8.32 7.77 -5.01
C VAL A 36 -8.89 8.89 -5.85
N ALA A 37 -9.95 9.53 -5.40
CA ALA A 37 -10.41 10.79 -5.99
C ALA A 37 -9.46 11.93 -5.61
N LEU A 38 -8.91 12.63 -6.60
CA LEU A 38 -8.06 13.81 -6.42
C LEU A 38 -8.86 15.13 -6.37
N GLY A 39 -10.10 15.11 -6.85
CA GLY A 39 -10.95 16.29 -7.05
C GLY A 39 -11.39 16.43 -8.50
N GLU A 40 -12.48 17.15 -8.76
CA GLU A 40 -12.97 17.47 -10.13
C GLU A 40 -13.13 16.26 -11.07
N GLY A 41 -13.41 15.08 -10.52
CA GLY A 41 -13.55 13.83 -11.29
C GLY A 41 -12.23 13.20 -11.73
N GLU A 42 -11.09 13.65 -11.20
CA GLU A 42 -9.77 13.06 -11.44
C GLU A 42 -9.46 11.95 -10.44
N LEU A 43 -8.81 10.89 -10.94
CA LEU A 43 -8.50 9.68 -10.18
C LEU A 43 -7.01 9.35 -10.22
N LEU A 44 -6.51 8.89 -9.07
CA LEU A 44 -5.20 8.28 -8.91
C LEU A 44 -5.34 6.78 -8.63
N LEU A 45 -4.55 5.97 -9.34
CA LEU A 45 -4.43 4.53 -9.11
C LEU A 45 -3.20 4.21 -8.26
N HIS A 46 -3.40 3.84 -7.00
CA HIS A 46 -2.33 3.49 -6.07
C HIS A 46 -2.07 1.98 -6.06
N SER A 47 -0.82 1.58 -6.39
CA SER A 47 -0.37 0.19 -6.51
C SER A 47 -1.27 -0.65 -7.45
N PRO A 48 -1.24 -0.40 -8.76
CA PRO A 48 -2.13 -1.07 -9.70
C PRO A 48 -2.10 -2.60 -9.61
N VAL A 49 -3.26 -3.19 -9.89
CA VAL A 49 -3.45 -4.63 -10.13
C VAL A 49 -3.85 -4.84 -11.59
N ARG A 50 -4.26 -6.05 -11.98
CA ARG A 50 -4.82 -6.27 -13.31
C ARG A 50 -6.17 -5.55 -13.47
N ILE A 51 -6.32 -4.80 -14.55
CA ILE A 51 -7.52 -4.03 -14.88
C ILE A 51 -8.11 -4.59 -16.18
N ASP A 52 -9.06 -5.50 -16.04
CA ASP A 52 -9.85 -6.01 -17.17
C ASP A 52 -10.88 -4.98 -17.65
N ASP A 53 -11.57 -5.26 -18.76
CA ASP A 53 -12.48 -4.30 -19.40
C ASP A 53 -13.66 -3.92 -18.51
N ASP A 54 -14.12 -4.85 -17.66
CA ASP A 54 -15.18 -4.60 -16.69
C ASP A 54 -14.70 -3.63 -15.61
N ALA A 55 -13.54 -3.88 -15.02
CA ALA A 55 -12.95 -2.97 -14.04
C ALA A 55 -12.63 -1.59 -14.66
N ALA A 56 -12.17 -1.53 -15.90
CA ALA A 56 -11.91 -0.27 -16.59
C ALA A 56 -13.18 0.55 -16.81
N ARG A 57 -14.31 -0.09 -17.16
CA ARG A 57 -15.61 0.58 -17.27
C ARG A 57 -16.08 1.11 -15.91
N GLU A 58 -16.00 0.31 -14.86
CA GLU A 58 -16.38 0.75 -13.50
C GLU A 58 -15.48 1.90 -13.01
N ILE A 59 -14.18 1.90 -13.32
CA ILE A 59 -13.29 3.04 -13.01
C ILE A 59 -13.69 4.29 -13.79
N ALA A 60 -14.03 4.16 -15.07
CA ALA A 60 -14.44 5.29 -15.90
C ALA A 60 -15.74 5.96 -15.43
N GLU A 61 -16.64 5.20 -14.80
CA GLU A 61 -17.85 5.74 -14.16
C GLU A 61 -17.54 6.60 -12.93
N LEU A 62 -16.40 6.35 -12.25
CA LEU A 62 -15.95 7.14 -11.10
C LEU A 62 -15.27 8.45 -11.52
N GLY A 63 -14.58 8.45 -12.66
CA GLY A 63 -13.81 9.59 -13.11
C GLY A 63 -12.68 9.26 -14.09
N ARG A 64 -11.92 10.28 -14.46
CA ARG A 64 -10.77 10.18 -15.37
C ARG A 64 -9.50 9.84 -14.60
N VAL A 65 -8.82 8.76 -14.98
CA VAL A 65 -7.51 8.43 -14.42
C VAL A 65 -6.45 9.39 -14.94
N THR A 66 -5.84 10.16 -14.04
CA THR A 66 -4.79 11.14 -14.36
C THR A 66 -3.43 10.75 -13.82
N ASP A 67 -3.39 9.92 -12.78
CA ASP A 67 -2.16 9.55 -12.09
C ASP A 67 -2.13 8.05 -11.76
N ILE A 68 -0.97 7.43 -11.97
CA ILE A 68 -0.69 6.04 -11.63
C ILE A 68 0.53 6.03 -10.72
N VAL A 69 0.41 5.39 -9.56
CA VAL A 69 1.46 5.33 -8.55
C VAL A 69 1.97 3.91 -8.38
N ALA A 70 3.26 3.72 -8.63
CA ALA A 70 4.03 2.55 -8.20
C ALA A 70 4.78 2.91 -6.90
N PRO A 71 4.19 2.67 -5.72
CA PRO A 71 4.60 3.30 -4.46
C PRO A 71 5.82 2.67 -3.80
N SER A 72 6.36 1.57 -4.33
CA SER A 72 7.54 0.92 -3.77
C SER A 72 8.33 0.12 -4.81
N MET A 73 9.55 -0.27 -4.44
CA MET A 73 10.41 -1.17 -5.22
C MET A 73 9.84 -2.60 -5.31
N LEU A 74 8.71 -2.90 -4.67
CA LEU A 74 8.04 -4.21 -4.69
C LEU A 74 6.63 -4.12 -5.33
N HIS A 75 5.94 -2.98 -5.24
CA HIS A 75 4.58 -2.75 -5.74
C HIS A 75 4.54 -2.00 -7.07
N HIS A 76 5.12 -2.59 -8.12
CA HIS A 76 5.20 -1.96 -9.44
C HIS A 76 4.89 -2.94 -10.60
N VAL A 77 4.49 -4.17 -10.28
CA VAL A 77 4.36 -5.27 -11.26
C VAL A 77 3.39 -4.89 -12.38
N HIS A 78 2.21 -4.34 -12.05
CA HIS A 78 1.18 -3.98 -13.02
C HIS A 78 1.22 -2.51 -13.45
N ALA A 79 2.25 -1.75 -13.07
CA ALA A 79 2.36 -0.33 -13.43
C ALA A 79 2.42 -0.10 -14.95
N GLY A 80 3.13 -0.96 -15.69
CA GLY A 80 3.19 -0.90 -17.15
C GLY A 80 1.85 -1.16 -17.81
N ALA A 81 1.17 -2.25 -17.45
CA ALA A 81 -0.15 -2.58 -17.98
C ALA A 81 -1.20 -1.50 -17.64
N ALA A 82 -1.11 -0.88 -16.44
CA ALA A 82 -1.96 0.25 -16.10
C ALA A 82 -1.66 1.47 -16.98
N ARG A 83 -0.38 1.78 -17.25
CA ARG A 83 0.03 2.87 -18.14
C ARG A 83 -0.42 2.65 -19.59
N GLU A 84 -0.36 1.41 -20.07
CA GLU A 84 -0.88 1.03 -21.39
C GLU A 84 -2.41 1.24 -21.48
N ARG A 85 -3.14 0.89 -20.41
CA ARG A 85 -4.60 1.10 -20.33
C ARG A 85 -4.97 2.59 -20.26
N TYR A 86 -4.17 3.40 -19.54
CA TYR A 86 -4.39 4.83 -19.35
C TYR A 86 -3.19 5.64 -19.86
N PRO A 87 -3.01 5.75 -21.20
CA PRO A 87 -1.82 6.34 -21.81
C PRO A 87 -1.69 7.86 -21.61
N GLU A 88 -2.70 8.53 -21.07
CA GLU A 88 -2.63 9.94 -20.68
C GLU A 88 -2.26 10.14 -19.20
N ALA A 89 -2.37 9.10 -18.37
CA ALA A 89 -2.15 9.21 -16.93
C ALA A 89 -0.65 9.19 -16.56
N LYS A 90 -0.19 10.19 -15.81
CA LYS A 90 1.21 10.28 -15.38
C LYS A 90 1.61 9.08 -14.52
N LEU A 91 2.76 8.50 -14.82
CA LEU A 91 3.31 7.37 -14.06
C LEU A 91 4.36 7.85 -13.06
N HIS A 92 4.04 7.70 -11.78
CA HIS A 92 4.90 8.07 -10.65
C HIS A 92 5.52 6.84 -10.00
N GLY A 93 6.84 6.84 -9.85
CA GLY A 93 7.57 5.70 -9.29
C GLY A 93 8.29 6.05 -7.99
N ALA A 94 8.30 5.12 -7.04
CA ALA A 94 9.19 5.19 -5.89
C ALA A 94 10.68 5.35 -6.30
N PRO A 95 11.52 5.95 -5.44
CA PRO A 95 12.95 6.09 -5.69
C PRO A 95 13.61 4.76 -6.08
N GLY A 96 14.33 4.77 -7.21
CA GLY A 96 15.02 3.59 -7.76
C GLY A 96 14.23 2.78 -8.78
N LEU A 97 12.92 3.01 -8.94
CA LEU A 97 12.11 2.25 -9.91
C LEU A 97 12.51 2.53 -11.36
N ALA A 98 12.83 3.78 -11.71
CA ALA A 98 13.29 4.10 -13.07
C ALA A 98 14.53 3.29 -13.48
N LYS A 99 15.42 2.95 -12.54
CA LYS A 99 16.57 2.07 -12.78
C LYS A 99 16.17 0.59 -12.85
N LYS A 100 15.23 0.15 -12.00
CA LYS A 100 14.78 -1.26 -11.93
C LYS A 100 13.91 -1.67 -13.11
N ARG A 101 13.07 -0.76 -13.59
CA ARG A 101 12.12 -0.92 -14.69
C ARG A 101 12.51 -0.02 -15.85
N ALA A 102 13.67 -0.32 -16.44
CA ALA A 102 14.16 0.40 -17.62
C ALA A 102 13.23 0.25 -18.85
N ASP A 103 12.29 -0.70 -18.80
CA ASP A 103 11.21 -0.88 -19.74
C ASP A 103 10.06 0.13 -19.59
N LEU A 104 10.02 0.90 -18.49
CA LEU A 104 8.99 1.91 -18.23
C LEU A 104 9.59 3.32 -18.18
N THR A 105 8.87 4.28 -18.75
CA THR A 105 9.14 5.70 -18.57
C THR A 105 8.28 6.25 -17.43
N PHE A 106 8.93 6.72 -16.38
CA PHE A 106 8.27 7.39 -15.26
C PHE A 106 8.27 8.89 -15.48
N ASP A 107 7.09 9.51 -15.38
CA ASP A 107 6.91 10.96 -15.50
C ASP A 107 7.46 11.71 -14.28
N SER A 108 7.48 11.06 -13.10
CA SER A 108 8.21 11.58 -11.95
C SER A 108 8.66 10.49 -10.97
N THR A 109 9.63 10.86 -10.12
CA THR A 109 10.01 10.07 -8.94
C THR A 109 9.32 10.63 -7.71
N LEU A 110 8.67 9.77 -6.93
CA LEU A 110 8.03 10.12 -5.66
C LEU A 110 9.10 10.52 -4.63
N GLY A 111 8.79 11.51 -3.80
CA GLY A 111 9.66 11.99 -2.73
C GLY A 111 8.94 12.14 -1.39
N GLY A 112 9.44 13.05 -0.54
CA GLY A 112 8.85 13.35 0.76
C GLY A 112 7.64 14.29 0.73
N GLU A 113 7.36 14.93 -0.41
CA GLU A 113 6.28 15.92 -0.57
C GLU A 113 5.45 15.58 -1.82
N PRO A 114 4.13 15.80 -1.80
CA PRO A 114 3.26 15.52 -2.93
C PRO A 114 3.42 16.57 -4.05
N PRO A 115 3.21 16.20 -5.33
CA PRO A 115 3.00 17.17 -6.40
C PRO A 115 1.88 18.16 -6.09
N ALA A 116 1.98 19.36 -6.66
CA ALA A 116 0.98 20.42 -6.44
C ALA A 116 -0.45 19.99 -6.79
N SER A 117 -0.62 19.12 -7.80
CA SER A 117 -1.91 18.58 -8.23
C SER A 117 -2.61 17.71 -7.18
N TRP A 118 -1.89 17.19 -6.18
CA TRP A 118 -2.48 16.36 -5.12
C TRP A 118 -2.67 17.11 -3.80
N ARG A 119 -2.15 18.35 -3.73
CA ARG A 119 -2.08 19.11 -2.49
C ARG A 119 -3.48 19.39 -1.93
N GLY A 120 -3.67 19.11 -0.65
CA GLY A 120 -4.96 19.24 0.02
C GLY A 120 -5.79 17.96 0.04
N VAL A 121 -5.48 16.99 -0.84
CA VAL A 121 -6.14 15.68 -0.88
C VAL A 121 -5.21 14.57 -0.43
N LEU A 122 -3.99 14.49 -0.96
CA LEU A 122 -2.98 13.52 -0.56
C LEU A 122 -1.72 14.20 -0.01
N ASP A 123 -1.31 13.78 1.18
CA ASP A 123 0.09 13.89 1.60
C ASP A 123 0.84 12.60 1.27
N GLN A 124 2.18 12.68 1.23
CA GLN A 124 3.02 11.50 1.09
C GLN A 124 4.25 11.58 1.98
N ARG A 125 4.81 10.43 2.36
CA ARG A 125 6.09 10.32 3.06
C ARG A 125 6.85 9.08 2.59
N LEU A 126 8.11 9.27 2.21
CA LEU A 126 9.02 8.17 1.96
C LEU A 126 9.40 7.52 3.29
N VAL A 127 9.31 6.19 3.37
CA VAL A 127 9.88 5.41 4.48
C VAL A 127 11.37 5.25 4.23
N GLU A 128 12.15 6.16 4.79
CA GLU A 128 13.60 6.21 4.63
C GLU A 128 14.32 5.04 5.33
N GLY A 129 15.61 4.91 5.06
CA GLY A 129 16.46 3.90 5.68
C GLY A 129 16.24 2.46 5.20
N CYS A 130 15.32 2.22 4.26
CA CYS A 130 15.04 0.90 3.69
C CYS A 130 15.10 0.89 2.14
N PRO A 131 16.29 1.04 1.53
CA PRO A 131 16.46 1.21 0.09
C PRO A 131 15.99 0.02 -0.77
N LYS A 132 15.85 -1.17 -0.18
CA LYS A 132 15.31 -2.35 -0.87
C LYS A 132 13.80 -2.27 -1.10
N VAL A 133 13.10 -1.47 -0.32
CA VAL A 133 11.64 -1.31 -0.41
C VAL A 133 11.29 0.08 -0.93
N ASN A 134 11.90 1.15 -0.40
CA ASN A 134 11.57 2.54 -0.73
C ASN A 134 10.05 2.75 -0.82
N GLU A 135 9.33 2.34 0.22
CA GLU A 135 7.89 2.54 0.26
C GLU A 135 7.56 4.01 0.49
N VAL A 136 6.65 4.55 -0.31
CA VAL A 136 6.05 5.86 -0.11
C VAL A 136 4.65 5.64 0.46
N ALA A 137 4.45 6.05 1.70
CA ALA A 137 3.15 6.06 2.35
C ALA A 137 2.36 7.30 1.90
N PHE A 138 1.05 7.16 1.75
CA PHE A 138 0.15 8.27 1.41
C PHE A 138 -0.89 8.48 2.49
N PHE A 139 -1.33 9.72 2.66
CA PHE A 139 -2.43 10.07 3.57
C PHE A 139 -3.50 10.84 2.81
N HIS A 140 -4.65 10.19 2.63
CA HIS A 140 -5.85 10.80 2.08
C HIS A 140 -6.51 11.64 3.17
N ARG A 141 -6.33 12.96 3.08
CA ARG A 141 -6.78 13.94 4.07
C ARG A 141 -8.29 13.92 4.29
N PRO A 142 -9.15 13.92 3.26
CA PRO A 142 -10.60 14.00 3.46
C PRO A 142 -11.16 12.85 4.29
N SER A 143 -10.67 11.62 4.09
CA SER A 143 -11.14 10.44 4.81
C SER A 143 -10.20 9.96 5.92
N ARG A 144 -9.16 10.74 6.25
CA ARG A 144 -8.18 10.43 7.30
C ARG A 144 -7.59 9.03 7.18
N THR A 145 -7.32 8.61 5.94
CA THR A 145 -6.91 7.25 5.59
C THR A 145 -5.46 7.20 5.16
N VAL A 146 -4.65 6.35 5.80
CA VAL A 146 -3.29 6.06 5.35
C VAL A 146 -3.29 4.89 4.38
N LEU A 147 -2.64 5.07 3.23
CA LEU A 147 -2.41 4.05 2.22
C LEU A 147 -0.97 3.54 2.34
N LEU A 148 -0.81 2.22 2.50
CA LEU A 148 0.47 1.53 2.67
C LEU A 148 0.60 0.38 1.68
N THR A 149 1.83 -0.11 1.52
CA THR A 149 2.12 -1.33 0.77
C THR A 149 2.57 -2.47 1.69
N ASP A 150 3.87 -2.73 1.76
CA ASP A 150 4.49 -3.82 2.51
C ASP A 150 4.89 -3.41 3.94
N LEU A 151 4.81 -2.12 4.30
CA LEU A 151 5.18 -1.62 5.61
C LEU A 151 4.44 -2.37 6.73
N VAL A 152 3.18 -2.71 6.48
CA VAL A 152 2.35 -3.55 7.33
C VAL A 152 1.51 -4.53 6.50
N PHE A 153 1.33 -5.73 7.04
CA PHE A 153 0.44 -6.75 6.49
C PHE A 153 -0.76 -6.95 7.41
N HIS A 154 -1.91 -7.33 6.84
CA HIS A 154 -3.08 -7.79 7.61
C HIS A 154 -3.80 -8.96 6.92
N ILE A 155 -3.04 -10.01 6.57
CA ILE A 155 -3.59 -11.18 5.87
C ILE A 155 -4.13 -12.18 6.90
N LEU A 156 -5.46 -12.22 7.06
CA LEU A 156 -6.15 -13.13 7.99
C LEU A 156 -6.41 -14.53 7.39
N GLU A 157 -6.52 -14.61 6.07
CA GLU A 157 -6.81 -15.87 5.36
C GLU A 157 -5.76 -16.18 4.27
N PRO A 158 -4.49 -16.43 4.65
CA PRO A 158 -3.46 -16.78 3.68
C PRO A 158 -3.79 -18.10 2.97
N ARG A 159 -3.81 -18.05 1.63
CA ARG A 159 -4.12 -19.20 0.76
C ARG A 159 -2.87 -20.00 0.44
N GLY A 160 -3.00 -21.33 0.49
CA GLY A 160 -1.91 -22.27 0.26
C GLY A 160 -1.04 -22.52 1.49
N TRP A 161 -0.61 -23.76 1.68
CA TRP A 161 0.19 -24.16 2.84
C TRP A 161 1.54 -23.43 2.91
N PHE A 162 2.16 -23.19 1.74
CA PHE A 162 3.45 -22.53 1.65
C PHE A 162 3.37 -21.05 2.07
N THR A 163 2.37 -20.31 1.60
CA THR A 163 2.09 -18.94 2.06
C THR A 163 1.88 -18.89 3.57
N ARG A 164 1.11 -19.83 4.13
CA ARG A 164 0.88 -19.93 5.59
C ARG A 164 2.19 -20.11 6.35
N LEU A 165 3.07 -20.99 5.88
CA LEU A 165 4.40 -21.20 6.46
C LEU A 165 5.25 -19.93 6.39
N MET A 166 5.35 -19.30 5.22
CA MET A 166 6.14 -18.08 5.03
C MET A 166 5.65 -16.94 5.91
N MET A 167 4.33 -16.72 5.99
CA MET A 167 3.73 -15.71 6.88
C MET A 167 4.07 -15.96 8.35
N ARG A 168 4.21 -17.21 8.80
CA ARG A 168 4.65 -17.52 10.17
C ARG A 168 6.12 -17.15 10.38
N LEU A 169 6.99 -17.51 9.44
CA LEU A 169 8.43 -17.21 9.51
C LEU A 169 8.69 -15.70 9.59
N VAL A 170 7.99 -14.91 8.77
CA VAL A 170 8.10 -13.45 8.78
C VAL A 170 7.27 -12.78 9.89
N GLY A 171 6.55 -13.56 10.70
CA GLY A 171 5.80 -13.09 11.87
C GLY A 171 4.47 -12.39 11.57
N ALA A 172 3.97 -12.46 10.34
CA ALA A 172 2.77 -11.77 9.85
C ALA A 172 1.53 -12.68 9.75
N TYR A 173 1.63 -13.96 10.11
CA TYR A 173 0.52 -14.91 10.02
C TYR A 173 -0.68 -14.48 10.86
N LYS A 174 -1.80 -14.14 10.20
CA LYS A 174 -3.08 -13.72 10.81
C LYS A 174 -2.95 -12.56 11.80
N ARG A 175 -2.09 -11.59 11.50
CA ARG A 175 -1.80 -10.45 12.38
C ARG A 175 -1.70 -9.17 11.57
N PHE A 176 -2.13 -8.07 12.15
CA PHE A 176 -1.79 -6.73 11.67
C PHE A 176 -0.41 -6.34 12.22
N VAL A 177 0.62 -6.37 11.37
CA VAL A 177 2.00 -6.18 11.85
C VAL A 177 2.96 -5.77 10.73
N GLN A 178 4.02 -5.05 11.08
CA GLN A 178 5.20 -4.95 10.24
C GLN A 178 5.94 -6.28 10.17
N SER A 179 6.15 -6.80 8.96
CA SER A 179 6.90 -8.03 8.73
C SER A 179 8.32 -7.96 9.27
N LYS A 180 8.85 -9.08 9.79
CA LYS A 180 10.25 -9.19 10.21
C LYS A 180 11.24 -8.95 9.06
N LEU A 181 10.82 -8.99 7.80
CA LEU A 181 11.66 -8.67 6.65
C LEU A 181 12.19 -7.24 6.68
N TRP A 182 11.40 -6.29 7.20
CA TRP A 182 11.86 -4.92 7.38
C TRP A 182 13.11 -4.84 8.26
N ARG A 183 13.25 -5.70 9.28
CA ARG A 183 14.46 -5.76 10.11
C ARG A 183 15.72 -6.10 9.33
N ARG A 184 15.58 -6.89 8.27
CA ARG A 184 16.68 -7.29 7.38
C ARG A 184 16.96 -6.24 6.31
N PHE A 185 15.93 -5.53 5.87
CA PHE A 185 16.03 -4.57 4.76
C PHE A 185 16.39 -3.16 5.21
N THR A 186 16.03 -2.77 6.43
CA THR A 186 16.41 -1.50 7.04
C THR A 186 17.92 -1.45 7.26
N LYS A 187 18.56 -0.44 6.67
CA LYS A 187 19.99 -0.09 6.80
C LYS A 187 20.20 1.05 7.78
N ASP A 188 19.24 1.96 7.86
CA ASP A 188 19.22 3.06 8.81
C ASP A 188 17.89 3.00 9.56
N ARG A 189 17.94 2.58 10.83
CA ARG A 189 16.75 2.45 11.66
C ARG A 189 16.30 3.78 12.23
N GLU A 190 17.19 4.76 12.36
CA GLU A 190 16.84 6.09 12.86
C GLU A 190 16.06 6.87 11.81
N ALA A 191 16.51 6.84 10.55
CA ALA A 191 15.76 7.42 9.43
C ALA A 191 14.40 6.72 9.24
N ALA A 192 14.37 5.39 9.33
CA ALA A 192 13.12 4.64 9.28
C ALA A 192 12.18 5.00 10.45
N ARG A 193 12.72 5.18 11.66
CA ARG A 193 11.98 5.64 12.84
C ARG A 193 11.37 7.02 12.60
N ALA A 194 12.17 7.99 12.18
CA ALA A 194 11.70 9.35 11.92
C ALA A 194 10.56 9.35 10.89
N SER A 195 10.70 8.55 9.84
CA SER A 195 9.67 8.39 8.80
C SER A 195 8.36 7.85 9.36
N VAL A 196 8.40 6.77 10.17
CA VAL A 196 7.18 6.20 10.72
C VAL A 196 6.54 7.06 11.81
N GLU A 197 7.33 7.79 12.61
CA GLU A 197 6.77 8.75 13.57
C GLU A 197 6.10 9.94 12.84
N ALA A 198 6.66 10.39 11.72
CA ALA A 198 6.03 11.39 10.87
C ALA A 198 4.70 10.88 10.27
N ILE A 199 4.66 9.64 9.78
CA ILE A 199 3.41 8.99 9.33
C ILE A 199 2.39 8.92 10.48
N LEU A 200 2.82 8.52 11.67
CA LEU A 200 1.97 8.44 12.86
C LEU A 200 1.54 9.81 13.40
N SER A 201 2.16 10.91 12.97
CA SER A 201 1.72 12.26 13.30
C SER A 201 0.43 12.65 12.57
N TRP A 202 0.12 12.00 11.45
CA TRP A 202 -1.15 12.19 10.75
C TRP A 202 -2.34 11.81 11.62
N ASP A 203 -3.48 12.40 11.29
CA ASP A 203 -4.71 12.19 12.04
C ASP A 203 -5.48 10.98 11.50
N ILE A 204 -4.95 9.78 11.76
CA ILE A 204 -5.35 8.52 11.12
C ILE A 204 -6.62 7.92 11.74
N GLU A 205 -7.64 7.70 10.92
CA GLU A 205 -8.84 6.91 11.27
C GLU A 205 -8.87 5.55 10.59
N ARG A 206 -8.18 5.39 9.46
CA ARG A 206 -8.15 4.13 8.69
C ARG A 206 -6.78 3.85 8.10
N VAL A 207 -6.45 2.57 8.02
CA VAL A 207 -5.25 2.06 7.33
C VAL A 207 -5.67 1.08 6.25
N VAL A 208 -5.34 1.43 5.01
CA VAL A 208 -5.52 0.58 3.83
C VAL A 208 -4.14 0.15 3.35
N MET A 209 -3.81 -1.13 3.52
CA MET A 209 -2.60 -1.71 2.95
C MET A 209 -2.92 -2.49 1.67
N CYS A 210 -1.92 -2.75 0.84
CA CYS A 210 -2.08 -3.55 -0.38
C CYS A 210 -2.37 -5.04 -0.10
N HIS A 211 -2.16 -5.50 1.13
CA HIS A 211 -2.24 -6.91 1.51
C HIS A 211 -3.15 -7.17 2.71
N GLY A 212 -4.37 -7.64 2.42
CA GLY A 212 -5.30 -8.17 3.42
C GLY A 212 -6.40 -7.19 3.83
N VAL A 213 -6.83 -7.28 5.09
CA VAL A 213 -8.04 -6.63 5.59
C VAL A 213 -7.76 -5.19 5.99
N ILE A 214 -8.63 -4.26 5.60
CA ILE A 214 -8.57 -2.84 6.00
C ILE A 214 -8.72 -2.74 7.52
N VAL A 215 -8.04 -1.78 8.14
CA VAL A 215 -8.17 -1.49 9.57
C VAL A 215 -8.84 -0.13 9.72
N ASP A 216 -10.05 -0.10 10.25
CA ASP A 216 -10.86 1.10 10.50
C ASP A 216 -11.30 1.26 11.97
N ASP A 217 -11.02 0.26 12.81
CA ASP A 217 -11.14 0.35 14.26
C ASP A 217 -9.77 0.68 14.90
N ASN A 218 -9.74 1.75 15.73
CA ASN A 218 -8.55 2.15 16.48
C ASN A 218 -7.25 2.17 15.64
N ALA A 219 -7.38 2.59 14.37
CA ALA A 219 -6.41 2.28 13.33
C ALA A 219 -5.03 2.89 13.62
N LYS A 220 -4.99 4.13 14.14
CA LYS A 220 -3.75 4.79 14.56
C LYS A 220 -3.02 4.03 15.65
N ALA A 221 -3.71 3.57 16.69
CA ALA A 221 -3.08 2.84 17.79
C ALA A 221 -2.59 1.46 17.32
N ARG A 222 -3.40 0.76 16.52
CA ARG A 222 -3.02 -0.53 15.93
C ARG A 222 -1.81 -0.39 15.01
N LEU A 223 -1.73 0.67 14.21
CA LEU A 223 -0.58 0.94 13.34
C LEU A 223 0.66 1.28 14.17
N THR A 224 0.48 2.09 15.22
CA THR A 224 1.53 2.43 16.20
C THR A 224 2.13 1.18 16.84
N GLU A 225 1.28 0.21 17.22
CA GLU A 225 1.71 -1.08 17.74
C GLU A 225 2.40 -1.92 16.65
N ALA A 226 1.84 -1.99 15.45
CA ALA A 226 2.41 -2.75 14.33
C ALA A 226 3.83 -2.30 13.97
N LEU A 227 4.15 -1.01 14.17
CA LEU A 227 5.43 -0.38 13.86
C LEU A 227 6.43 -0.34 15.03
N TRP A 228 6.12 -1.00 16.16
CA TRP A 228 6.93 -0.97 17.39
C TRP A 228 8.45 -1.13 17.17
N TRP A 229 8.84 -2.02 16.24
CA TRP A 229 10.25 -2.31 15.99
C TRP A 229 10.96 -1.14 15.33
N MET A 230 10.40 -0.57 14.25
CA MET A 230 11.00 0.64 13.65
C MET A 230 11.02 1.79 14.63
N ARG A 231 9.97 1.92 15.46
CA ARG A 231 9.88 2.92 16.51
C ARG A 231 10.85 2.72 17.67
N GLY A 232 11.67 1.67 17.68
CA GLY A 232 12.65 1.48 18.75
C GLY A 232 12.06 1.17 20.13
N VAL A 233 10.78 0.79 20.21
CA VAL A 233 10.10 0.48 21.47
C VAL A 233 10.29 -1.01 21.78
N GLU A 234 10.49 -1.41 23.03
CA GLU A 234 10.45 -2.84 23.37
C GLU A 234 9.01 -3.36 23.31
N ARG A 235 8.82 -4.54 22.72
CA ARG A 235 7.49 -5.13 22.63
C ARG A 235 7.06 -5.54 24.04
N ARG A 236 6.11 -4.82 24.65
CA ARG A 236 5.44 -5.31 25.86
C ARG A 236 4.90 -6.70 25.54
N ALA A 237 5.27 -7.70 26.34
CA ALA A 237 4.68 -9.03 26.24
C ALA A 237 3.16 -8.84 26.28
N ALA A 238 2.44 -9.41 25.30
CA ALA A 238 0.99 -9.38 25.34
C ALA A 238 0.57 -10.07 26.63
N THR A 239 0.00 -9.30 27.57
CA THR A 239 -0.64 -9.86 28.75
C THR A 239 -1.70 -10.81 28.22
N THR A 240 -1.47 -12.10 28.38
CA THR A 240 -2.47 -13.13 28.18
C THR A 240 -3.52 -12.86 29.25
N ALA A 241 -4.56 -12.10 28.91
CA ALA A 241 -5.80 -12.14 29.65
C ALA A 241 -6.36 -13.56 29.45
N SER A 242 -5.98 -14.46 30.35
CA SER A 242 -6.73 -15.69 30.57
C SER A 242 -8.15 -15.26 30.91
N ALA A 243 -9.08 -15.55 30.00
CA ALA A 243 -10.48 -15.61 30.33
C ALA A 243 -10.66 -16.73 31.37
N VAL A 244 -11.10 -16.35 32.56
CA VAL A 244 -11.80 -17.22 33.51
C VAL A 244 -13.29 -17.00 33.26
#